data_AF-A0A2Z6MFB9-F1
#
_entry.id   AF-A0A2Z6MFB9-F1
#
_cell.length_a   1.000
_cell.length_b   1.000
_cell.length_c   1.000
_cell.angle_alpha   90.00
_cell.angle_beta   90.00
_cell.angle_gamma   90.00
#
_symmetry.space_group_name_H-M   'P 1'
#
loop_
_entity.id
_entity.type
_entity.pdbx_description
1 polymer ?
#
loop_
_entity_poly.entity_id
_entity_poly.type
_entity_poly.pdbx_seq_one_letter_code
_entity_poly.pdbx_strand_id
1 'polypeptide(L)'
;MDNFSIPWPCLDLSSKQPNSSQNSPTVQKSFAQAVSNVCDIPLSQLPQACVKGDRLAIPIREDDYLVGIDACKHNLHGHIIWPKGATPLTVVALKDKLAPLWKDLSRWGVASIV
;
A
#
# COMPACT_ATOMS: atom_id res chain seq x y z
N MET A 1 -13.08 -12.69 16.50
CA MET A 1 -12.39 -11.40 16.25
C MET A 1 -11.39 -11.69 15.15
N ASP A 2 -11.66 -11.21 13.95
CA ASP A 2 -10.83 -11.49 12.78
C ASP A 2 -9.47 -10.82 12.94
N ASN A 3 -8.42 -11.61 12.81
CA ASN A 3 -7.03 -11.19 12.99
C ASN A 3 -6.58 -10.48 11.70
N PHE A 4 -6.62 -9.15 11.69
CA PHE A 4 -6.13 -8.37 10.56
C PHE A 4 -4.61 -8.25 10.66
N SER A 5 -3.89 -8.69 9.62
CA SER A 5 -2.45 -8.48 9.53
C SER A 5 -2.18 -7.07 9.00
N ILE A 6 -2.01 -6.10 9.91
CA ILE A 6 -1.58 -4.75 9.54
C ILE A 6 -0.05 -4.78 9.40
N PRO A 7 0.51 -4.55 8.19
CA PRO A 7 1.96 -4.64 7.95
C PRO A 7 2.76 -3.49 8.59
N TRP A 8 2.09 -2.51 9.18
CA TRP A 8 2.67 -1.33 9.81
C TRP A 8 2.37 -1.33 11.32
N PRO A 9 3.31 -1.74 12.18
CA PRO A 9 3.10 -1.84 13.62
C PRO A 9 2.75 -0.50 14.29
N CYS A 10 3.14 0.62 13.69
CA CYS A 10 2.81 1.96 14.19
C CYS A 10 1.33 2.33 14.01
N LEU A 11 0.59 1.60 13.17
CA LEU A 11 -0.84 1.78 12.93
C LEU A 11 -1.69 0.74 13.68
N ASP A 12 -1.05 -0.24 14.33
CA ASP A 12 -1.73 -1.20 15.19
C ASP A 12 -1.89 -0.60 16.59
N LEU A 13 -3.13 -0.28 16.95
CA LEU A 13 -3.50 0.26 18.26
C LEU A 13 -3.61 -0.84 19.34
N SER A 14 -3.37 -2.10 18.98
CA SER A 14 -3.26 -3.18 19.96
C SER A 14 -2.07 -2.93 20.87
N SER A 15 -2.35 -2.62 22.14
CA SER A 15 -1.36 -2.50 23.20
C SER A 15 -0.61 -3.84 23.36
N LYS A 16 0.45 -4.05 22.58
CA LYS A 16 1.44 -5.08 22.90
C LYS A 16 2.22 -4.61 24.12
N GLN A 17 2.07 -5.34 25.23
CA GLN A 17 2.98 -5.21 26.36
C GLN A 17 4.44 -5.32 25.84
N PRO A 18 5.38 -4.57 26.41
CA PRO A 18 6.77 -4.67 26.03
C PRO A 18 7.28 -6.05 26.44
N ASN A 19 7.38 -6.97 25.48
CA ASN A 19 8.10 -8.20 25.67
C ASN A 19 9.59 -7.85 25.82
N SER A 20 10.09 -7.98 27.04
CA SER A 20 11.52 -8.00 27.34
C SER A 20 12.11 -9.28 26.72
N SER A 21 12.45 -9.22 25.44
CA SER A 21 13.37 -10.17 24.83
C SER A 21 14.71 -9.48 24.67
N GLN A 22 15.72 -10.05 25.32
CA GLN A 22 17.11 -9.61 25.28
C GLN A 22 17.56 -9.37 23.83
N ASN A 23 17.75 -8.12 23.45
CA ASN A 23 18.34 -7.76 22.17
C ASN A 23 19.86 -7.91 22.31
N SER A 24 20.43 -8.88 21.58
CA SER A 24 21.83 -8.80 21.15
C SER A 24 22.09 -7.42 20.53
N PRO A 25 23.29 -6.84 20.62
CA PRO A 25 23.57 -5.50 20.10
C PRO A 25 23.44 -5.47 18.58
N THR A 26 22.22 -5.23 18.08
CA THR A 26 21.99 -4.88 16.69
C THR A 26 22.50 -3.46 16.53
N VAL A 27 23.66 -3.33 15.88
CA VAL A 27 24.20 -2.05 15.40
C VAL A 27 23.06 -1.30 14.73
N GLN A 28 22.60 -0.22 15.36
CA GLN A 28 21.53 0.61 14.82
C GLN A 28 22.08 1.31 13.59
N LYS A 29 21.81 0.75 12.40
CA LYS A 29 22.15 1.39 11.13
C LYS A 29 21.38 2.70 11.06
N SER A 30 22.08 3.81 10.84
CA SER A 30 21.41 5.08 10.61
C SER A 30 20.59 5.03 9.31
N PHE A 31 19.61 5.92 9.15
CA PHE A 31 18.83 6.02 7.91
C PHE A 31 19.76 6.15 6.69
N ALA A 32 20.78 7.00 6.78
CA ALA A 32 21.80 7.17 5.75
C ALA A 32 22.49 5.84 5.39
N GLN A 33 22.76 4.99 6.39
CA GLN A 33 23.41 3.70 6.24
C GLN A 33 22.48 2.60 5.70
N ALA A 34 21.17 2.77 5.87
CA ALA A 34 20.15 1.91 5.27
C ALA A 34 19.96 2.24 3.78
N VAL A 35 19.88 3.53 3.44
CA VAL A 35 19.73 3.99 2.04
C VAL A 35 21.03 3.95 1.24
N SER A 36 22.19 3.92 1.91
CA SER A 36 23.49 3.72 1.26
C SER A 36 23.78 2.27 0.90
N ASN A 37 22.94 1.31 1.29
CA ASN A 37 22.95 -0.01 0.66
C ASN A 37 22.35 0.15 -0.73
N VAL A 38 23.11 0.80 -1.61
CA VAL A 38 22.78 0.96 -3.01
C VAL A 38 22.75 -0.45 -3.58
N CYS A 39 21.55 -1.00 -3.73
CA CYS A 39 21.35 -2.09 -4.66
C CYS A 39 21.63 -1.48 -6.03
N ASP A 40 22.80 -1.76 -6.61
CA ASP A 40 23.09 -1.44 -8.01
C ASP A 40 22.12 -2.28 -8.86
N ILE A 41 20.93 -1.75 -9.12
CA ILE A 41 19.96 -2.38 -10.01
C ILE A 41 20.52 -2.19 -11.42
N PRO A 42 20.97 -3.26 -12.10
CA PRO A 42 21.51 -3.12 -13.43
C PRO A 42 20.42 -2.57 -14.34
N LEU A 43 20.78 -1.62 -15.21
CA LEU A 43 19.83 -0.96 -16.12
C LEU A 43 19.06 -1.97 -17.00
N SER A 44 19.63 -3.16 -17.23
CA SER A 44 18.97 -4.27 -17.94
C SER A 44 17.74 -4.84 -17.23
N GLN A 45 17.58 -4.61 -15.93
CA GLN A 45 16.37 -5.00 -15.17
C GLN A 45 15.27 -3.94 -15.23
N LEU A 46 15.59 -2.73 -15.69
CA LEU A 46 14.61 -1.66 -15.83
C LEU A 46 13.93 -1.75 -17.20
N PRO A 47 12.63 -1.40 -17.30
CA PRO A 47 11.96 -1.28 -18.58
C PRO A 47 12.71 -0.29 -19.49
N GLN A 48 13.08 -0.75 -20.69
CA GLN A 48 13.80 0.08 -21.64
C GLN A 48 12.85 1.10 -22.28
N ALA A 49 13.21 2.38 -22.21
CA ALA A 49 12.46 3.43 -22.88
C ALA A 49 12.56 3.31 -24.41
N CYS A 50 11.45 3.57 -25.10
CA CYS A 50 11.36 3.66 -26.55
C CYS A 50 11.08 5.11 -26.99
N VAL A 51 11.49 5.46 -28.20
CA VAL A 51 11.20 6.78 -28.80
C VAL A 51 9.82 6.73 -29.45
N LYS A 52 8.92 7.63 -29.05
CA LYS A 52 7.57 7.80 -29.60
C LYS A 52 7.39 9.24 -30.09
N GLY A 53 7.76 9.47 -31.35
CA GLY A 53 7.86 10.82 -31.92
C GLY A 53 8.96 11.61 -31.21
N ASP A 54 8.64 12.83 -30.75
CA ASP A 54 9.59 13.69 -30.03
C ASP A 54 9.70 13.37 -28.52
N ARG A 55 9.12 12.26 -28.06
CA ARG A 55 9.05 11.88 -26.64
C ARG A 55 9.67 10.51 -26.39
N LEU A 56 10.23 10.31 -25.20
CA LEU A 56 10.59 9.00 -24.67
C LEU A 56 9.40 8.41 -23.91
N ALA A 57 9.10 7.14 -24.12
CA ALA A 57 8.03 6.42 -23.46
C ALA A 57 8.54 5.07 -22.93
N ILE A 58 7.98 4.57 -21.85
CA ILE A 58 8.26 3.20 -21.38
C ILE A 58 7.09 2.33 -21.84
N PRO A 59 7.33 1.32 -22.71
CA PRO A 59 6.26 0.45 -23.17
C PRO A 59 5.83 -0.48 -22.03
N ILE A 60 4.54 -0.53 -21.76
CA ILE A 60 3.93 -1.57 -20.94
C ILE A 60 3.59 -2.71 -21.88
N ARG A 61 4.03 -3.94 -21.56
CA ARG A 61 3.68 -5.10 -22.36
C ARG A 61 2.17 -5.34 -22.28
N GLU A 62 1.57 -5.81 -23.36
CA GLU A 62 0.14 -6.11 -23.39
C GLU A 62 -0.25 -7.13 -22.33
N ASP A 63 0.57 -8.17 -22.14
CA ASP A 63 0.37 -9.18 -21.10
C ASP A 63 0.29 -8.54 -19.70
N ASP A 64 1.24 -7.65 -19.36
CA ASP A 64 1.29 -6.97 -18.07
C ASP A 64 0.11 -6.02 -17.88
N TYR A 65 -0.30 -5.35 -18.96
CA TYR A 65 -1.48 -4.50 -18.96
C TYR A 65 -2.76 -5.31 -18.67
N LEU A 66 -2.94 -6.44 -19.35
CA LEU A 66 -4.08 -7.32 -19.14
C LEU A 66 -4.11 -7.92 -17.73
N VAL A 67 -2.95 -8.31 -17.19
CA VAL A 67 -2.82 -8.76 -15.80
C VAL A 67 -3.25 -7.65 -14.83
N GLY A 68 -2.83 -6.40 -15.08
CA GLY A 68 -3.24 -5.26 -14.29
C GLY A 68 -4.74 -4.98 -14.34
N ILE A 69 -5.35 -5.08 -15.54
CA ILE A 69 -6.80 -4.94 -15.70
C ILE A 69 -7.53 -6.06 -14.95
N ASP A 70 -7.08 -7.31 -15.08
CA ASP A 70 -7.70 -8.45 -14.40
C ASP A 70 -7.63 -8.32 -12.87
N ALA A 71 -6.48 -7.89 -12.35
CA ALA A 71 -6.27 -7.63 -10.93
C ALA A 71 -7.17 -6.50 -10.40
N CYS A 72 -7.46 -5.48 -11.22
CA CYS A 72 -8.21 -4.30 -10.81
C CYS A 72 -9.70 -4.33 -11.17
N LYS A 73 -10.19 -5.32 -11.94
CA LYS A 73 -11.56 -5.31 -12.49
C LYS A 73 -12.68 -5.28 -11.45
N HIS A 74 -12.39 -5.67 -10.21
CA HIS A 74 -13.35 -5.66 -9.09
C HIS A 74 -13.03 -4.59 -8.04
N ASN A 75 -12.03 -3.74 -8.28
CA ASN A 75 -11.65 -2.69 -7.34
C ASN A 75 -12.53 -1.46 -7.54
N LEU A 76 -13.23 -1.05 -6.48
CA LEU A 76 -13.94 0.23 -6.46
C LEU A 76 -13.00 1.31 -5.93
N HIS A 77 -12.61 2.24 -6.80
CA HIS A 77 -11.83 3.41 -6.41
C HIS A 77 -12.76 4.57 -6.06
N GLY A 78 -12.58 5.14 -4.88
CA GLY A 78 -13.36 6.28 -4.42
C GLY A 78 -12.49 7.24 -3.61
N HIS A 79 -12.81 8.53 -3.68
CA HIS A 79 -12.25 9.53 -2.79
C HIS A 79 -13.28 9.91 -1.74
N ILE A 80 -12.82 10.05 -0.50
CA ILE A 80 -13.62 10.54 0.59
C ILE A 80 -13.05 11.91 0.97
N ILE A 81 -13.91 12.91 1.11
CA ILE A 81 -13.52 14.29 1.42
C ILE A 81 -14.04 14.64 2.81
N TRP A 82 -13.15 15.11 3.68
CA TRP A 82 -13.50 15.54 5.02
C TRP A 82 -13.55 17.07 5.07
N PRO A 83 -14.59 17.65 5.70
CA PRO A 83 -14.59 19.07 5.98
C PRO A 83 -13.51 19.40 7.02
N LYS A 84 -12.99 20.63 6.95
CA LYS A 84 -11.94 21.11 7.85
C LYS A 84 -12.41 21.03 9.32
N GLY A 85 -11.62 20.37 10.16
CA GLY A 85 -11.95 20.17 11.58
C GLY A 85 -12.80 18.93 11.89
N ALA A 86 -13.18 18.14 10.88
CA ALA A 86 -13.83 16.86 11.12
C ALA A 86 -12.86 15.83 11.72
N THR A 87 -13.36 15.02 12.64
CA THR A 87 -12.62 13.89 13.20
C THR A 87 -12.33 12.87 12.09
N PRO A 88 -11.06 12.46 11.88
CA PRO A 88 -10.73 11.40 10.95
C PRO A 88 -11.48 10.11 11.32
N LEU A 89 -12.03 9.44 10.32
CA LEU A 89 -12.79 8.22 10.53
C LEU A 89 -11.83 7.02 10.56
N THR A 90 -12.03 6.09 11.50
CA THR A 90 -11.30 4.82 11.48
C THR A 90 -11.78 3.95 10.31
N VAL A 91 -10.94 3.02 9.87
CA VAL A 91 -11.30 2.07 8.79
C VAL A 91 -12.55 1.28 9.16
N VAL A 92 -12.72 0.91 10.44
CA VAL A 92 -13.90 0.19 10.93
C VAL A 92 -15.16 1.05 10.81
N ALA A 93 -15.12 2.27 11.35
CA ALA A 93 -16.26 3.19 11.28
C ALA A 93 -16.61 3.60 9.84
N LEU A 94 -15.61 3.68 8.96
CA LEU A 94 -15.82 3.87 7.53
C LEU A 94 -16.53 2.67 6.91
N LYS A 95 -16.08 1.45 7.21
CA LYS A 95 -16.69 0.23 6.71
C LYS A 95 -18.15 0.11 7.15
N ASP A 96 -18.45 0.46 8.40
CA ASP A 96 -19.81 0.41 8.95
C ASP A 96 -20.75 1.42 8.28
N LYS A 97 -20.25 2.61 7.91
CA LYS A 97 -21.02 3.60 7.15
C LYS A 97 -21.27 3.18 5.70
N LEU A 98 -20.34 2.46 5.09
CA LEU A 98 -20.42 2.03 3.69
C LEU A 98 -21.21 0.73 3.52
N ALA A 99 -21.19 -0.18 4.50
CA ALA A 99 -21.93 -1.44 4.49
C ALA A 99 -23.41 -1.32 4.09
N PRO A 100 -24.21 -0.36 4.61
CA PRO A 100 -25.60 -0.20 4.18
C PRO A 100 -25.77 0.40 2.78
N LEU A 101 -24.76 1.08 2.24
CA LEU A 101 -24.77 1.61 0.86
C LEU A 101 -24.36 0.52 -0.15
N TRP A 102 -23.57 -0.45 0.31
CA TRP A 102 -22.96 -1.50 -0.51
C TRP A 102 -23.48 -2.90 -0.14
N LYS A 103 -24.80 -3.02 0.08
CA LYS A 103 -25.45 -4.27 0.51
C LYS A 103 -25.31 -5.40 -0.51
N ASP A 104 -25.25 -5.06 -1.79
CA ASP A 104 -25.19 -6.02 -2.88
C ASP A 104 -23.76 -6.39 -3.28
N LEU A 105 -22.75 -5.75 -2.65
CA LEU A 105 -21.37 -6.15 -2.86
C LEU A 105 -21.09 -7.43 -2.06
N SER A 106 -20.44 -8.40 -2.73
CA SER A 106 -19.86 -9.58 -2.07
C SER A 106 -18.78 -9.16 -1.05
N ARG A 107 -18.06 -10.12 -0.44
CA ARG A 107 -17.02 -9.82 0.57
C ARG A 107 -16.02 -8.77 0.05
N TRP A 108 -16.04 -7.58 0.64
CA TRP A 108 -15.18 -6.46 0.29
C TRP A 108 -14.37 -5.96 1.49
N GLY A 109 -13.30 -5.20 1.21
CA GLY A 109 -12.42 -4.61 2.21
C GLY A 109 -11.94 -3.23 1.77
N VAL A 110 -11.32 -2.50 2.69
CA VAL A 110 -10.71 -1.19 2.41
C VAL A 110 -9.21 -1.37 2.37
N ALA A 111 -8.57 -0.93 1.29
CA ALA A 111 -7.12 -0.85 1.15
C ALA A 111 -6.70 0.62 0.99
N SER A 112 -5.61 1.01 1.66
CA SER A 112 -4.98 2.32 1.41
C SER A 112 -4.11 2.20 0.17
N ILE A 113 -4.29 3.11 -0.78
CA ILE A 113 -3.35 3.30 -1.88
C ILE A 113 -2.27 4.24 -1.33
N VAL A 114 -1.08 3.70 -1.09
CA VAL A 114 0.11 4.44 -0.65
C VAL A 114 0.99 4.70 -1.87
#